data_AF-A0A0M0BVT1-F1
#
_entry.id   AF-A0A0M0BVT1-F1
#
_cell.length_a   1.000
_cell.length_b   1.000
_cell.length_c   1.000
_cell.angle_alpha   90.00
_cell.angle_beta   90.00
_cell.angle_gamma   90.00
#
_symmetry.space_group_name_H-M   'P 1'
#
loop_
_entity.id
_entity.type
_entity.pdbx_description
1 polymer ?
#
loop_
_entity_poly.entity_id
_entity_poly.type
_entity_poly.pdbx_seq_one_letter_code
_entity_poly.pdbx_strand_id
1 'polypeptide(L)'
;MNYTINLERFQCWLLNIFSEEKIVYLLLFFTAFIIRLLPELIVPSYPIGFETITYYAPAMTPSSVEVNGDFFGLLNQFLIFNPSLGQFLRSGPLFYVPMWAILDLFGADPLSLLKIVGPFFYGFLCLSFCFFVRKGLNLDVKVAFFVAFFLIFQIPALRLS
;
A
#
# COMPACT_ATOMS: atom_id res chain seq x y z
N MET A 1 17.52 21.97 34.39
CA MET A 1 17.16 23.01 33.41
C MET A 1 17.01 22.50 31.96
N ASN A 2 17.29 21.23 31.63
CA ASN A 2 17.22 20.69 30.25
C ASN A 2 15.88 20.03 29.84
N TYR A 3 14.98 19.72 30.78
CA TYR A 3 13.74 19.01 30.46
C TYR A 3 12.65 19.90 29.83
N THR A 4 12.60 21.18 30.23
CA THR A 4 11.61 22.16 29.74
C THR A 4 11.82 22.50 28.26
N ILE A 5 13.09 22.63 27.82
CA ILE A 5 13.45 22.92 26.43
C ILE A 5 13.06 21.77 25.49
N ASN A 6 13.18 20.51 25.93
CA ASN A 6 12.75 19.35 25.15
C ASN A 6 11.22 19.25 25.05
N LEU A 7 10.49 19.66 26.10
CA LEU A 7 9.03 19.64 26.10
C LEU A 7 8.45 20.67 25.12
N GLU A 8 8.98 21.89 25.10
CA GLU A 8 8.55 22.93 24.16
C GLU A 8 8.91 22.58 22.70
N ARG A 9 10.10 22.01 22.46
CA ARG A 9 10.46 21.48 21.13
C ARG A 9 9.53 20.37 20.68
N PHE A 10 9.17 19.45 21.57
CA PHE A 10 8.25 18.36 21.28
C PHE A 10 6.83 18.88 21.00
N GLN A 11 6.36 19.88 21.76
CA GLN A 11 5.08 20.54 21.51
C GLN A 11 5.06 21.29 20.18
N CYS A 12 6.09 22.07 19.85
CA CYS A 12 6.21 22.73 18.55
C CYS A 12 6.30 21.73 17.39
N TRP A 13 6.97 20.58 17.60
CA TRP A 13 7.04 19.50 16.63
C TRP A 13 5.68 18.82 16.43
N LEU A 14 4.94 18.56 17.51
CA LEU A 14 3.56 18.05 17.47
C LEU A 14 2.63 19.03 16.75
N LEU A 15 2.65 20.32 17.12
CA LEU A 15 1.83 21.35 16.48
C LEU A 15 2.14 21.51 14.99
N ASN A 16 3.42 21.37 14.60
CA ASN A 16 3.82 21.35 13.19
C ASN A 16 3.32 20.09 12.46
N ILE A 17 3.26 18.93 13.12
CA ILE A 17 2.65 17.71 12.57
C ILE A 17 1.15 17.87 12.39
N PHE A 18 0.48 18.55 13.32
CA PHE A 18 -0.95 18.83 13.29
C PHE A 18 -1.31 20.12 12.55
N SER A 19 -0.50 20.54 11.55
CA SER A 19 -0.97 21.60 10.66
C SER A 19 -2.25 21.14 9.95
N GLU A 20 -3.20 22.05 9.74
CA GLU A 20 -4.52 21.73 9.16
C GLU A 20 -4.39 20.91 7.87
N GLU A 21 -3.36 21.22 7.07
CA GLU A 21 -3.07 20.53 5.81
C GLU A 21 -2.62 19.08 5.99
N LYS A 22 -1.75 18.81 6.97
CA LYS A 22 -1.26 17.46 7.26
C LYS A 22 -2.37 16.59 7.83
N ILE A 23 -3.26 17.17 8.63
CA ILE A 23 -4.45 16.50 9.13
C ILE A 23 -5.36 16.08 7.97
N VAL A 24 -5.59 16.97 7.00
CA VAL A 24 -6.39 16.64 5.80
C VAL A 24 -5.79 15.46 5.03
N TYR A 25 -4.47 15.46 4.83
CA TYR A 25 -3.79 14.34 4.17
C TYR A 25 -3.94 13.03 4.96
N LEU A 26 -3.68 13.04 6.27
CA LEU A 26 -3.84 11.85 7.11
C LEU A 26 -5.28 11.33 7.09
N LEU A 27 -6.27 12.23 7.18
CA LEU A 27 -7.69 11.86 7.10
C LEU A 27 -8.01 11.19 5.77
N LEU A 28 -7.56 11.74 4.64
CA LEU A 28 -7.75 11.13 3.32
C LEU A 28 -7.10 9.75 3.23
N PHE A 29 -5.86 9.61 3.71
CA PHE A 29 -5.16 8.34 3.73
C PHE A 29 -5.93 7.28 4.52
N PHE A 30 -6.27 7.57 5.77
CA PHE A 30 -6.95 6.61 6.64
C PHE A 30 -8.36 6.32 6.17
N THR A 31 -9.08 7.31 5.64
CA THR A 31 -10.42 7.10 5.08
C THR A 31 -10.34 6.14 3.88
N ALA A 32 -9.42 6.39 2.94
CA ALA A 32 -9.20 5.52 1.79
C ALA A 32 -8.77 4.11 2.21
N PHE A 33 -7.84 4.02 3.16
CA PHE A 33 -7.32 2.77 3.70
C PHE A 33 -8.42 1.94 4.36
N ILE A 34 -9.21 2.52 5.27
CA ILE A 34 -10.25 1.81 6.02
C ILE A 34 -11.37 1.35 5.08
N ILE A 35 -11.81 2.21 4.16
CA ILE A 35 -12.88 1.86 3.22
C ILE A 35 -12.48 0.64 2.37
N ARG A 36 -11.21 0.57 1.96
CA ARG A 36 -10.70 -0.59 1.19
C ARG A 36 -10.33 -1.79 2.06
N LEU A 37 -9.96 -1.58 3.32
CA LEU A 37 -9.67 -2.67 4.25
C LEU A 37 -10.95 -3.40 4.69
N LEU A 38 -12.09 -2.72 4.75
CA LEU A 38 -13.37 -3.29 5.17
C LEU A 38 -13.75 -4.58 4.42
N PRO A 39 -13.77 -4.61 3.07
CA PRO A 39 -14.01 -5.84 2.32
C PRO A 39 -13.08 -6.99 2.71
N GLU A 40 -11.78 -6.70 2.83
CA GLU A 40 -10.75 -7.70 3.16
C GLU A 40 -10.93 -8.30 4.58
N LEU A 41 -11.48 -7.52 5.50
CA LEU A 41 -11.83 -7.99 6.85
C LEU A 41 -13.12 -8.81 6.89
N ILE A 42 -14.08 -8.52 5.99
CA ILE A 42 -15.34 -9.27 5.89
C ILE A 42 -15.09 -10.68 5.34
N VAL A 43 -14.11 -10.85 4.45
CA VAL A 43 -13.73 -12.16 3.88
C VAL A 43 -12.38 -12.61 4.45
N PRO A 44 -12.37 -13.33 5.59
CA PRO A 44 -11.11 -13.72 6.24
C PRO A 44 -10.33 -14.77 5.45
N SER A 45 -10.98 -15.56 4.60
CA SER A 45 -10.39 -16.76 4.00
C SER A 45 -9.34 -16.50 2.91
N TYR A 46 -9.46 -15.42 2.14
CA TYR A 46 -8.54 -15.11 1.04
C TYR A 46 -8.58 -13.62 0.70
N PRO A 47 -7.50 -13.04 0.14
CA PRO A 47 -7.52 -11.66 -0.33
C PRO A 47 -8.55 -11.52 -1.45
N ILE A 48 -9.33 -10.45 -1.41
CA ILE A 48 -10.36 -10.24 -2.43
C ILE A 48 -9.65 -9.86 -3.72
N GLY A 49 -9.87 -10.65 -4.78
CA GLY A 49 -9.44 -10.29 -6.11
C GLY A 49 -9.01 -11.41 -7.02
N PHE A 50 -9.47 -11.33 -8.27
CA PHE A 50 -9.15 -12.37 -9.26
C PHE A 50 -7.66 -12.39 -9.58
N GLU A 51 -7.06 -11.24 -9.83
CA GLU A 51 -5.62 -11.11 -10.12
C GLU A 51 -4.77 -11.48 -8.89
N THR A 52 -5.24 -11.12 -7.70
CA THR A 52 -4.56 -11.38 -6.43
C THR A 52 -4.44 -12.86 -6.12
N ILE A 53 -5.51 -13.62 -6.31
CA ILE A 53 -5.51 -15.05 -6.07
C ILE A 53 -4.81 -15.80 -7.21
N THR A 54 -4.99 -15.35 -8.45
CA THR A 54 -4.52 -16.09 -9.64
C THR A 54 -3.04 -15.86 -9.95
N TYR A 55 -2.55 -14.63 -9.72
CA TYR A 55 -1.19 -14.25 -10.13
C TYR A 55 -0.31 -13.83 -8.94
N TYR A 56 -0.80 -12.97 -8.04
CA TYR A 56 0.05 -12.44 -6.96
C TYR A 56 0.35 -13.49 -5.88
N ALA A 57 -0.66 -14.20 -5.37
CA ALA A 57 -0.49 -15.17 -4.29
C ALA A 57 0.42 -16.36 -4.68
N PRO A 58 0.30 -16.99 -5.86
CA PRO A 58 1.17 -18.11 -6.24
C PRO A 58 2.63 -17.70 -6.43
N ALA A 59 2.89 -16.46 -6.87
CA ALA A 59 4.24 -15.93 -7.02
C ALA A 59 4.92 -15.57 -5.68
N MET A 60 4.15 -15.49 -4.59
CA MET A 60 4.66 -15.23 -3.24
C MET A 60 4.58 -16.43 -2.30
N THR A 61 3.88 -17.49 -2.71
CA THR A 61 3.77 -18.71 -1.93
C THR A 61 4.81 -19.71 -2.41
N PRO A 62 5.70 -20.19 -1.53
CA PRO A 62 6.66 -21.23 -1.90
C PRO A 62 5.89 -22.48 -2.32
N SER A 63 5.89 -22.73 -3.63
CA SER A 63 5.05 -23.78 -4.24
C SER A 63 5.82 -25.10 -4.41
N SER A 64 7.13 -25.08 -4.19
CA SER A 64 8.02 -26.23 -4.32
C SER A 64 8.73 -26.54 -3.01
N VAL A 65 8.88 -27.84 -2.73
CA VAL A 65 9.51 -28.41 -1.52
C VAL A 65 10.97 -27.98 -1.35
N GLU A 66 11.64 -27.49 -2.41
CA GLU A 66 13.04 -27.04 -2.39
C GLU A 66 13.23 -25.53 -2.16
N VAL A 67 12.18 -24.72 -2.24
CA VAL A 67 12.31 -23.27 -2.07
C VAL A 67 12.18 -22.93 -0.59
N ASN A 68 13.31 -22.64 0.05
CA ASN A 68 13.29 -21.92 1.33
C ASN A 68 12.51 -20.62 1.11
N GLY A 69 11.63 -20.25 2.04
CA GLY A 69 10.81 -19.04 1.98
C GLY A 69 11.60 -17.72 1.99
N ASP A 70 12.91 -17.79 1.81
CA ASP A 70 13.87 -16.71 1.77
C ASP A 70 13.72 -15.91 0.46
N PHE A 71 14.12 -14.64 0.50
CA PHE A 71 14.06 -13.72 -0.66
C PHE A 71 14.64 -14.32 -1.96
N PHE A 72 15.81 -14.95 -1.89
CA PHE A 72 16.48 -15.52 -3.06
C PHE A 72 15.76 -16.75 -3.62
N GLY A 73 15.09 -17.52 -2.76
CA GLY A 73 14.27 -18.66 -3.18
C GLY A 73 13.07 -18.21 -4.01
N LEU A 74 12.35 -17.20 -3.52
CA LEU A 74 11.21 -16.59 -4.21
C LEU A 74 11.61 -15.90 -5.51
N LEU A 75 12.77 -15.21 -5.53
CA LEU A 75 13.31 -14.59 -6.74
C LEU A 75 13.62 -15.65 -7.82
N ASN A 76 14.25 -16.77 -7.45
CA ASN A 76 14.54 -17.86 -8.37
C ASN A 76 13.26 -18.50 -8.92
N GLN A 77 12.27 -18.76 -8.06
CA GLN A 77 10.96 -19.25 -8.49
C GLN A 77 10.31 -18.31 -9.51
N PHE A 78 10.36 -17.01 -9.28
CA PHE A 78 9.81 -16.02 -10.20
C PHE A 78 10.51 -15.98 -11.56
N LEU A 79 11.84 -16.10 -11.59
CA LEU A 79 12.63 -16.15 -12.82
C LEU A 79 12.36 -17.44 -13.62
N ILE A 80 12.17 -18.57 -12.95
CA ILE A 80 11.79 -19.84 -13.59
C ILE A 80 10.41 -19.73 -14.23
N PHE A 81 9.45 -19.10 -13.55
CA PHE A 81 8.09 -18.91 -14.05
C PHE A 81 8.00 -17.85 -15.17
N ASN A 82 8.97 -16.93 -15.23
CA ASN A 82 9.05 -15.86 -16.22
C ASN A 82 10.41 -15.90 -16.97
N PRO A 83 10.67 -16.94 -17.79
CA PRO A 83 11.98 -17.17 -18.38
C PRO A 83 12.37 -16.13 -19.44
N SER A 84 11.39 -15.46 -20.06
CA SER A 84 11.64 -14.43 -21.06
C SER A 84 11.59 -13.03 -20.47
N LEU A 85 12.45 -12.12 -20.95
CA LEU A 85 12.46 -10.71 -20.52
C LEU A 85 11.09 -10.04 -20.70
N GLY A 86 10.36 -10.38 -21.77
CA GLY A 86 9.03 -9.85 -22.03
C GLY A 86 8.00 -10.28 -20.99
N GLN A 87 8.05 -11.54 -20.54
CA GLN A 87 7.17 -12.04 -19.47
C GLN A 87 7.58 -11.46 -18.12
N PHE A 88 8.88 -11.37 -17.84
CA PHE A 88 9.42 -10.76 -16.63
C PHE A 88 8.98 -9.30 -16.48
N LEU A 89 8.98 -8.50 -17.55
CA LEU A 89 8.53 -7.10 -17.46
C LEU A 89 7.00 -7.00 -17.36
N ARG A 90 6.26 -7.91 -17.99
CA ARG A 90 4.79 -7.95 -17.93
C ARG A 90 4.26 -8.38 -16.57
N SER A 91 4.98 -9.22 -15.84
CA SER A 91 4.57 -9.67 -14.52
C SER A 91 4.70 -8.60 -13.43
N GLY A 92 5.38 -7.48 -13.69
CA GLY A 92 5.45 -6.36 -12.75
C GLY A 92 6.40 -6.60 -11.57
N PRO A 93 7.71 -6.81 -11.82
CA PRO A 93 8.68 -7.24 -10.82
C PRO A 93 8.89 -6.20 -9.71
N LEU A 94 8.62 -4.92 -10.01
CA LEU A 94 8.67 -3.81 -9.06
C LEU A 94 7.71 -3.98 -7.88
N PHE A 95 6.61 -4.70 -8.06
CA PHE A 95 5.71 -5.04 -6.96
C PHE A 95 6.26 -6.18 -6.11
N TYR A 96 6.77 -7.24 -6.74
CA TYR A 96 7.19 -8.45 -6.02
C TYR A 96 8.45 -8.29 -5.17
N VAL A 97 9.46 -7.58 -5.68
CA VAL A 97 10.74 -7.38 -4.95
C VAL A 97 10.54 -6.82 -3.53
N PRO A 98 9.82 -5.70 -3.32
CA PRO A 98 9.58 -5.21 -1.96
C PRO A 98 8.69 -6.14 -1.13
N MET A 99 7.75 -6.86 -1.76
CA MET A 99 6.88 -7.80 -1.04
C MET A 99 7.67 -8.99 -0.50
N TRP A 100 8.56 -9.58 -1.29
CA TRP A 100 9.42 -10.67 -0.82
C TRP A 100 10.37 -10.20 0.29
N ALA A 101 10.90 -8.98 0.21
CA ALA A 101 11.70 -8.42 1.29
C ALA A 101 10.90 -8.27 2.59
N ILE A 102 9.63 -7.87 2.50
CA ILE A 102 8.74 -7.79 3.67
C ILE A 102 8.42 -9.19 4.20
N LEU A 103 8.17 -10.17 3.34
CA LEU A 103 7.90 -11.55 3.78
C LEU A 103 9.11 -12.16 4.51
N ASP A 104 10.32 -11.96 3.98
CA ASP A 104 11.57 -12.42 4.57
C ASP A 104 11.85 -11.73 5.92
N LEU A 105 11.61 -10.42 6.01
CA LEU A 105 11.84 -9.65 7.25
C LEU A 105 10.83 -9.93 8.36
N PHE A 106 9.55 -10.12 8.02
CA PHE A 106 8.47 -10.23 9.01
C PHE A 106 7.98 -11.67 9.21
N GLY A 107 8.37 -12.62 8.36
CA GLY A 107 7.86 -13.99 8.38
C GLY A 107 6.35 -14.07 8.23
N ALA A 108 5.74 -13.05 7.59
CA ALA A 108 4.30 -12.94 7.47
C ALA A 108 3.76 -13.93 6.43
N ASP A 109 2.52 -14.36 6.60
CA ASP A 109 1.83 -15.15 5.60
C ASP A 109 1.57 -14.30 4.32
N PRO A 110 1.90 -14.81 3.11
CA PRO A 110 1.74 -14.07 1.85
C PRO A 110 0.33 -13.54 1.62
N LEU A 111 -0.69 -14.30 1.99
CA LEU A 111 -2.08 -13.89 1.81
C LEU A 111 -2.43 -12.72 2.73
N SER A 112 -1.95 -12.76 3.96
CA SER A 112 -2.13 -11.69 4.95
C SER A 112 -1.44 -10.39 4.51
N LEU A 113 -0.26 -10.49 3.91
CA LEU A 113 0.45 -9.32 3.35
C LEU A 113 -0.36 -8.68 2.21
N LEU A 114 -0.84 -9.48 1.25
CA LEU A 114 -1.59 -8.99 0.10
C LEU A 114 -2.88 -8.25 0.51
N LYS A 115 -3.55 -8.70 1.59
CA LYS A 115 -4.74 -8.02 2.14
C LYS A 115 -4.47 -6.60 2.64
N ILE A 116 -3.28 -6.34 3.18
CA ILE A 116 -2.94 -5.04 3.76
C ILE A 116 -2.35 -4.11 2.69
N VAL A 117 -1.58 -4.68 1.77
CA VAL A 117 -0.83 -3.95 0.75
C VAL A 117 -1.76 -3.23 -0.23
N GLY A 118 -2.87 -3.85 -0.63
CA GLY A 118 -3.87 -3.21 -1.51
C GLY A 118 -4.46 -1.92 -0.91
N PRO A 119 -5.10 -1.98 0.28
CA PRO A 119 -5.59 -0.79 1.00
C PRO A 119 -4.49 0.24 1.26
N PHE A 120 -3.28 -0.20 1.61
CA PHE A 120 -2.14 0.67 1.87
C PHE A 120 -1.73 1.50 0.65
N PHE A 121 -1.52 0.84 -0.50
CA PHE A 121 -1.18 1.54 -1.75
C PHE A 121 -2.31 2.48 -2.20
N TYR A 122 -3.56 2.11 -1.95
CA TYR A 122 -4.67 3.00 -2.28
C TYR A 122 -4.71 4.26 -1.41
N GLY A 123 -4.42 4.15 -0.12
CA GLY A 123 -4.23 5.32 0.74
C GLY A 123 -3.13 6.24 0.20
N PHE A 124 -1.98 5.68 -0.19
CA PHE A 124 -0.88 6.44 -0.78
C PHE A 124 -1.22 7.05 -2.14
N LEU A 125 -2.04 6.38 -2.95
CA LEU A 125 -2.55 6.92 -4.21
C LEU A 125 -3.40 8.16 -3.96
N CYS A 126 -4.33 8.09 -2.98
CA CYS A 126 -5.18 9.23 -2.63
C CYS A 126 -4.38 10.42 -2.09
N LEU A 127 -3.35 10.15 -1.28
CA LEU A 127 -2.40 11.16 -0.81
C LEU A 127 -1.66 11.83 -1.97
N SER A 128 -1.04 11.02 -2.84
CA SER A 128 -0.29 11.49 -4.00
C SER A 128 -1.17 12.30 -4.94
N PHE A 129 -2.41 11.86 -5.14
CA PHE A 129 -3.39 12.54 -5.96
C PHE A 129 -3.80 13.89 -5.34
N CYS A 130 -4.13 13.95 -4.05
CA CYS A 130 -4.46 15.20 -3.38
C CYS A 130 -3.27 16.19 -3.42
N PHE A 131 -2.06 15.70 -3.22
CA PHE A 131 -0.83 16.50 -3.34
C PHE A 131 -0.63 17.02 -4.76
N PHE A 132 -0.85 16.18 -5.77
CA PHE A 132 -0.76 16.56 -7.18
C PHE A 132 -1.81 17.60 -7.58
N VAL A 133 -3.06 17.44 -7.15
CA VAL A 133 -4.11 18.43 -7.42
C VAL A 133 -3.78 19.77 -6.78
N ARG A 134 -3.27 19.76 -5.55
CA ARG A 134 -2.94 20.99 -4.85
C ARG A 134 -1.71 21.69 -5.43
N LYS A 135 -0.58 20.98 -5.58
CA LYS A 135 0.69 21.58 -6.01
C LYS A 135 0.87 21.62 -7.52
N GLY A 136 0.36 20.62 -8.23
CA GLY A 136 0.45 20.51 -9.68
C GLY A 136 -0.57 21.39 -10.40
N LEU A 137 -1.81 21.46 -9.90
CA LEU A 137 -2.88 22.27 -10.51
C LEU A 137 -3.14 23.61 -9.79
N ASN A 138 -2.43 23.91 -8.69
CA ASN A 138 -2.62 25.11 -7.87
C ASN A 138 -4.08 25.34 -7.42
N LEU A 139 -4.83 24.26 -7.18
CA LEU A 139 -6.19 24.37 -6.68
C LEU A 139 -6.22 24.57 -5.16
N ASP A 140 -7.28 25.23 -4.69
CA ASP A 140 -7.52 25.44 -3.27
C ASP A 140 -7.63 24.10 -2.50
N VAL A 141 -7.27 24.12 -1.22
CA VAL A 141 -7.25 22.94 -0.33
C VAL A 141 -8.62 22.28 -0.27
N LYS A 142 -9.69 23.09 -0.22
CA LYS A 142 -11.07 22.59 -0.19
C LYS A 142 -11.41 21.81 -1.45
N VAL A 143 -11.04 22.36 -2.61
CA VAL A 143 -11.29 21.71 -3.90
C VAL A 143 -10.47 20.43 -4.01
N ALA A 144 -9.18 20.47 -3.68
CA ALA A 144 -8.32 19.28 -3.70
C ALA A 144 -8.86 18.15 -2.80
N PHE A 145 -9.37 18.50 -1.61
CA PHE A 145 -10.02 17.56 -0.72
C PHE A 145 -11.27 16.94 -1.35
N PHE A 146 -12.17 17.75 -1.93
CA PHE A 146 -13.37 17.21 -2.57
C PHE A 146 -13.05 16.28 -3.74
N VAL A 147 -12.06 16.61 -4.58
CA VAL A 147 -11.68 15.73 -5.70
C VAL A 147 -11.08 14.41 -5.17
N ALA A 148 -10.21 14.47 -4.16
CA ALA A 148 -9.68 13.26 -3.52
C ALA A 148 -10.78 12.43 -2.84
N PHE A 149 -11.78 13.08 -2.24
CA PHE A 149 -12.95 12.40 -1.67
C PHE A 149 -13.73 11.67 -2.76
N PHE A 150 -13.98 12.29 -3.91
CA PHE A 150 -14.61 11.61 -5.04
C PHE A 150 -13.79 10.40 -5.53
N LEU A 151 -12.46 10.51 -5.55
CA LEU A 151 -11.58 9.39 -5.90
C LEU A 151 -11.76 8.20 -4.94
N ILE A 152 -11.91 8.46 -3.64
CA ILE A 152 -12.10 7.44 -2.60
C ILE A 152 -13.39 6.63 -2.82
N PHE A 153 -14.48 7.30 -3.20
CA PHE A 153 -15.81 6.70 -3.34
C PHE A 153 -16.13 6.20 -4.75
N GLN A 154 -15.19 6.25 -5.69
CA GLN A 154 -15.40 5.72 -7.03
C GLN A 154 -15.70 4.21 -6.98
N ILE A 155 -16.82 3.79 -7.56
CA ILE A 155 -17.28 2.38 -7.59
C ILE A 155 -16.20 1.39 -8.11
N PRO A 156 -15.38 1.71 -9.13
CA PRO A 156 -14.27 0.85 -9.55
C PRO A 156 -13.23 0.60 -8.45
N ALA A 157 -13.03 1.56 -7.54
CA ALA A 157 -12.11 1.42 -6.43
C ALA A 157 -12.59 0.40 -5.37
N LEU A 158 -13.89 0.08 -5.31
CA LEU A 158 -14.40 -0.98 -4.45
C LEU A 158 -14.36 -2.38 -5.12
N ARG A 159 -14.11 -2.44 -6.43
CA ARG A 159 -14.28 -3.67 -7.24
C ARG A 159 -13.00 -4.23 -7.84
N LEU A 160 -11.88 -3.53 -7.65
CA LEU A 160 -10.54 -3.87 -8.18
C LEU A 160 -9.56 -4.07 -7.02
N SER A 161 -9.86 -4.96 -6.08
CA SER A 161 -8.78 -5.73 -5.45
C SER A 161 -8.75 -7.10 -6.10
#